data_AF-A0A4D6MS72-F1
#
_entry.id   AF-A0A4D6MS72-F1
#
_cell.length_a   1.000
_cell.length_b   1.000
_cell.length_c   1.000
_cell.angle_alpha   90.00
_cell.angle_beta   90.00
_cell.angle_gamma   90.00
#
_symmetry.space_group_name_H-M   'P 1'
#
loop_
_entity.id
_entity.type
_entity.pdbx_description
1 polymer ?
#
loop_
_entity_poly.entity_id
_entity_poly.type
_entity_poly.pdbx_seq_one_letter_code
_entity_poly.pdbx_strand_id
1 'polypeptide(L)'
;MKPPSGKFPVIKTCVLLFLVIFLYAESFNLLIFNLKPCPTNSGKPKSNDKKTQEMVPNPNAGWFNDGFVYEPEECDFSNGKWVFNSSIKPLYSDNSCPYISRPYSCVKNGRVDSDYHYWEWHPEDCPLPNFNSLNPIIRITSGTIMKPPSGKFPVIKTCVLLFLVIFLYAESFNLLIFNLKPCPTNSGKPKSNDKKTQEMVPNPNAGWFNDGFVYEPEECDFSNGKWVFNSSIKPLYSDNSCPYISRPYSCVKNGRVDSDYHYWEWHPEDCPLPKFNPELALKKLEGKRLLFVGDSLQKSQWESFVCMVEWIIPEKQKSMKRGTHSVFKAKEYNASIEFYWAPMLVESNTEFFTIRDPKKQIVKIDSIMDRARNWTGVDILVFNTYVWWMSDIKVKALWGSFGNGEEGYEELDNQIAYNLGLRTWANWVDSTVDPNKTRVFFTTMSPTHTRSADWGKKDGVKCFNETKPIGKRKHWGSGSNKGMMRVVEKVAKRMKVAVTFINITQISEYRIDAHSSVYTESGGKLLSEEEKANPRNADCIHWCLPGVPDTWNQIFLAML
;
A
#
# COMPACT_ATOMS: atom_id res chain seq x y z
N MET A 1 -2.15 59.29 -69.29
CA MET A 1 -1.70 58.50 -70.47
C MET A 1 -1.09 57.18 -69.99
N LYS A 2 -1.03 56.16 -70.86
CA LYS A 2 -0.45 54.79 -70.65
C LYS A 2 1.11 54.81 -70.61
N PRO A 3 1.84 53.70 -70.32
CA PRO A 3 1.62 52.55 -69.39
C PRO A 3 2.92 52.24 -68.55
N PRO A 4 3.37 50.98 -68.24
CA PRO A 4 3.07 50.26 -66.99
C PRO A 4 4.27 49.61 -66.24
N SER A 5 4.05 49.10 -65.01
CA SER A 5 4.38 47.72 -64.53
C SER A 5 4.62 47.65 -63.00
N GLY A 6 4.35 46.48 -62.40
CA GLY A 6 4.67 46.15 -61.00
C GLY A 6 3.57 46.45 -59.96
N LYS A 7 3.02 45.41 -59.32
CA LYS A 7 2.15 45.51 -58.12
C LYS A 7 2.57 44.52 -57.04
N PHE A 8 2.85 45.04 -55.85
CA PHE A 8 2.75 44.37 -54.54
C PHE A 8 1.30 44.47 -54.00
N PRO A 9 0.93 43.95 -52.80
CA PRO A 9 1.49 42.87 -51.96
C PRO A 9 0.38 41.83 -51.59
N VAL A 10 0.59 40.96 -50.58
CA VAL A 10 -0.30 40.81 -49.40
C VAL A 10 0.28 39.81 -48.38
N ILE A 11 0.48 40.29 -47.15
CA ILE A 11 0.58 39.46 -45.94
C ILE A 11 -0.86 39.27 -45.44
N LYS A 12 -1.47 38.07 -45.60
CA LYS A 12 -2.68 37.62 -44.84
C LYS A 12 -3.24 36.20 -45.16
N THR A 13 -2.43 35.16 -45.37
CA THR A 13 -3.02 33.80 -45.59
C THR A 13 -2.26 32.56 -45.08
N CYS A 14 -1.23 32.67 -44.23
CA CYS A 14 -0.50 31.49 -43.71
C CYS A 14 -0.65 31.20 -42.21
N VAL A 15 -1.44 31.99 -41.46
CA VAL A 15 -1.75 31.71 -40.04
C VAL A 15 -3.23 31.31 -39.84
N LEU A 16 -4.02 31.27 -40.92
CA LEU A 16 -5.44 30.87 -40.89
C LEU A 16 -5.72 29.48 -41.49
N LEU A 17 -4.70 28.71 -41.89
CA LEU A 17 -4.88 27.37 -42.48
C LEU A 17 -4.56 26.20 -41.53
N PHE A 18 -3.83 26.43 -40.44
CA PHE A 18 -3.61 25.42 -39.39
C PHE A 18 -4.68 25.43 -38.29
N LEU A 19 -5.59 26.40 -38.30
CA LEU A 19 -6.74 26.50 -37.38
C LEU A 19 -8.06 25.95 -37.97
N VAL A 20 -8.02 25.30 -39.14
CA VAL A 20 -9.21 24.80 -39.86
C VAL A 20 -9.29 23.26 -39.90
N ILE A 21 -8.21 22.54 -39.54
CA ILE A 21 -8.20 21.06 -39.52
C ILE A 21 -8.57 20.47 -38.14
N PHE A 22 -8.59 21.28 -37.06
CA PHE A 22 -8.96 20.85 -35.71
C PHE A 22 -10.34 21.30 -35.20
N LEU A 23 -11.16 21.95 -36.06
CA LEU A 23 -12.51 22.43 -35.71
C LEU A 23 -13.60 21.97 -36.70
N TYR A 24 -13.40 20.82 -37.36
CA TYR A 24 -14.38 20.22 -38.28
C TYR A 24 -14.57 18.70 -38.05
N ALA A 25 -14.55 18.28 -36.78
CA ALA A 25 -14.81 16.90 -36.35
C ALA A 25 -15.88 16.77 -35.24
N GLU A 26 -16.65 17.83 -34.98
CA GLU A 26 -17.92 17.76 -34.25
C GLU A 26 -18.96 18.63 -34.97
N SER A 27 -20.25 18.27 -34.82
CA SER A 27 -21.43 18.93 -35.43
C SER A 27 -21.68 18.70 -36.92
N PHE A 28 -22.27 17.55 -37.29
CA PHE A 28 -23.59 17.49 -37.95
C PHE A 28 -24.03 16.03 -38.21
N ASN A 29 -24.91 15.50 -37.36
CA ASN A 29 -26.06 14.69 -37.80
C ASN A 29 -27.06 14.46 -36.65
N LEU A 30 -28.00 15.39 -36.56
CA LEU A 30 -29.25 15.33 -35.82
C LEU A 30 -30.23 16.05 -36.77
N LEU A 31 -31.25 15.39 -37.33
CA LEU A 31 -32.56 15.33 -36.71
C LEU A 31 -33.46 14.22 -37.33
N ILE A 32 -34.09 13.45 -36.43
CA ILE A 32 -35.53 13.07 -36.42
C ILE A 32 -36.12 12.17 -37.53
N PHE A 33 -36.63 11.00 -37.09
CA PHE A 33 -38.09 10.79 -37.05
C PHE A 33 -38.54 10.20 -35.69
N ASN A 34 -39.68 10.67 -35.19
CA ASN A 34 -40.29 10.28 -33.91
C ASN A 34 -41.06 8.95 -34.02
N LEU A 35 -41.31 8.28 -32.88
CA LEU A 35 -42.68 7.89 -32.44
C LEU A 35 -42.73 7.22 -31.02
N LYS A 36 -43.11 8.04 -30.02
CA LYS A 36 -43.97 7.83 -28.81
C LYS A 36 -43.90 6.56 -27.90
N PRO A 37 -44.39 6.65 -26.63
CA PRO A 37 -43.93 5.80 -25.52
C PRO A 37 -45.01 5.01 -24.72
N CYS A 38 -44.54 4.24 -23.71
CA CYS A 38 -45.26 3.76 -22.51
C CYS A 38 -46.29 2.62 -22.70
N PRO A 39 -46.49 1.72 -21.69
CA PRO A 39 -46.71 2.09 -20.29
C PRO A 39 -45.91 1.35 -19.20
N THR A 40 -45.93 1.98 -18.04
CA THR A 40 -45.67 1.42 -16.70
C THR A 40 -46.59 0.24 -16.38
N ASN A 41 -46.12 -0.71 -15.57
CA ASN A 41 -47.03 -1.42 -14.69
C ASN A 41 -46.39 -1.79 -13.36
N SER A 42 -47.23 -1.80 -12.32
CA SER A 42 -46.82 -1.96 -10.92
C SER A 42 -46.89 -3.44 -10.50
N GLY A 43 -45.98 -3.86 -9.61
CA GLY A 43 -45.94 -5.23 -9.08
C GLY A 43 -45.25 -5.28 -7.72
N LYS A 44 -46.04 -5.44 -6.66
CA LYS A 44 -45.55 -5.68 -5.29
C LYS A 44 -45.02 -7.13 -5.13
N PRO A 45 -44.19 -7.41 -4.10
CA PRO A 45 -43.43 -8.65 -4.04
C PRO A 45 -44.31 -9.88 -3.74
N LYS A 46 -43.86 -11.05 -4.19
CA LYS A 46 -44.30 -12.34 -3.66
C LYS A 46 -43.19 -12.95 -2.80
N SER A 47 -43.56 -13.30 -1.58
CA SER A 47 -42.78 -14.19 -0.73
C SER A 47 -42.62 -15.57 -1.37
N ASN A 48 -41.57 -16.27 -0.98
CA ASN A 48 -41.55 -17.73 -1.01
C ASN A 48 -40.78 -18.21 0.22
N ASP A 49 -41.53 -18.56 1.26
CA ASP A 49 -41.02 -19.36 2.36
C ASP A 49 -40.51 -20.70 1.79
N LYS A 50 -39.29 -21.10 2.17
CA LYS A 50 -38.93 -22.52 2.20
C LYS A 50 -38.50 -22.91 3.60
N LYS A 51 -39.39 -23.71 4.19
CA LYS A 51 -39.31 -24.32 5.51
C LYS A 51 -37.95 -24.97 5.78
N THR A 52 -37.48 -24.79 7.00
CA THR A 52 -36.62 -25.73 7.69
C THR A 52 -37.20 -27.15 7.63
N GLN A 53 -36.34 -28.15 7.42
CA GLN A 53 -36.61 -29.53 7.78
C GLN A 53 -35.51 -30.00 8.72
N GLU A 54 -35.89 -30.34 9.94
CA GLU A 54 -35.05 -31.05 10.89
C GLU A 54 -34.82 -32.49 10.40
N MET A 55 -33.61 -33.02 10.60
CA MET A 55 -33.36 -34.46 10.48
C MET A 55 -32.93 -35.01 11.85
N VAL A 56 -33.73 -35.94 12.37
CA VAL A 56 -33.39 -36.75 13.54
C VAL A 56 -32.56 -37.95 13.07
N PRO A 57 -31.43 -38.29 13.71
CA PRO A 57 -30.56 -39.36 13.24
C PRO A 57 -31.10 -40.75 13.56
N ASN A 58 -30.91 -41.69 12.62
CA ASN A 58 -31.25 -43.11 12.79
C ASN A 58 -30.11 -43.86 13.51
N PRO A 59 -30.35 -44.46 14.69
CA PRO A 59 -29.32 -45.20 15.43
C PRO A 59 -29.28 -46.67 14.98
N ASN A 60 -28.48 -47.00 13.96
CA ASN A 60 -27.81 -48.31 13.78
C ASN A 60 -27.00 -48.36 12.46
N ALA A 61 -25.72 -48.00 12.53
CA ALA A 61 -24.71 -48.36 11.52
C ALA A 61 -23.35 -48.53 12.19
N GLY A 62 -22.96 -49.78 12.45
CA GLY A 62 -21.70 -50.12 13.14
C GLY A 62 -20.50 -50.17 12.21
N TRP A 63 -19.64 -49.16 12.32
CA TRP A 63 -18.17 -49.25 12.36
C TRP A 63 -17.51 -50.45 11.63
N PHE A 64 -16.96 -50.20 10.45
CA PHE A 64 -15.72 -50.86 10.00
C PHE A 64 -14.78 -49.83 9.37
N ASN A 65 -13.47 -50.08 9.47
CA ASN A 65 -12.42 -49.14 9.11
C ASN A 65 -12.43 -48.78 7.61
N ASP A 66 -12.46 -47.49 7.30
CA ASP A 66 -11.74 -46.95 6.15
C ASP A 66 -11.23 -45.54 6.46
N GLY A 67 -9.98 -45.27 6.06
CA GLY A 67 -9.29 -44.01 6.36
C GLY A 67 -9.67 -42.92 5.36
N PHE A 68 -10.66 -42.10 5.71
CA PHE A 68 -11.02 -40.92 4.91
C PHE A 68 -9.92 -39.84 4.98
N VAL A 69 -9.13 -39.76 3.91
CA VAL A 69 -8.35 -38.58 3.59
C VAL A 69 -9.33 -37.53 3.07
N TYR A 70 -9.54 -36.46 3.83
CA TYR A 70 -10.29 -35.30 3.35
C TYR A 70 -9.38 -34.44 2.46
N GLU A 71 -9.85 -34.11 1.26
CA GLU A 71 -9.25 -33.06 0.42
C GLU A 71 -9.59 -31.69 1.04
N PRO A 72 -8.58 -30.85 1.37
CA PRO A 72 -8.81 -29.63 2.13
C PRO A 72 -9.01 -28.41 1.20
N GLU A 73 -10.21 -28.23 0.63
CA GLU A 73 -10.55 -26.99 -0.09
C GLU A 73 -11.67 -26.13 0.55
N GLU A 74 -12.52 -26.65 1.45
CA GLU A 74 -13.66 -25.86 2.00
C GLU A 74 -13.94 -25.99 3.53
N CYS A 75 -12.97 -26.32 4.40
CA CYS A 75 -13.20 -26.24 5.87
C CYS A 75 -12.55 -25.02 6.53
N ASP A 76 -13.37 -24.11 7.06
CA ASP A 76 -12.92 -23.03 7.95
C ASP A 76 -12.79 -23.55 9.40
N PHE A 77 -11.60 -24.04 9.74
CA PHE A 77 -11.28 -24.47 11.10
C PHE A 77 -11.39 -23.35 12.16
N SER A 78 -11.55 -22.07 11.77
CA SER A 78 -11.71 -20.93 12.68
C SER A 78 -13.16 -20.57 13.00
N ASN A 79 -14.14 -21.10 12.25
CA ASN A 79 -15.56 -20.98 12.55
C ASN A 79 -16.07 -22.25 13.26
N GLY A 80 -16.58 -22.10 14.48
CA GLY A 80 -16.88 -23.24 15.34
C GLY A 80 -17.29 -22.87 16.76
N LYS A 81 -17.32 -23.87 17.64
CA LYS A 81 -17.68 -23.72 19.05
C LYS A 81 -16.83 -24.60 19.96
N TRP A 82 -16.59 -24.11 21.17
CA TRP A 82 -16.02 -24.91 22.25
C TRP A 82 -17.08 -25.85 22.83
N VAL A 83 -16.75 -27.13 22.93
CA VAL A 83 -17.59 -28.18 23.52
C VAL A 83 -16.87 -28.72 24.75
N PHE A 84 -17.54 -28.70 25.90
CA PHE A 84 -17.03 -29.34 27.11
C PHE A 84 -17.31 -30.84 27.08
N ASN A 85 -16.29 -31.66 27.27
CA ASN A 85 -16.41 -33.11 27.26
C ASN A 85 -15.50 -33.72 28.34
N SER A 86 -16.05 -34.02 29.51
CA SER A 86 -15.32 -34.63 30.64
C SER A 86 -14.78 -36.05 30.37
N SER A 87 -15.06 -36.64 29.20
CA SER A 87 -14.49 -37.93 28.77
C SER A 87 -13.22 -37.80 27.93
N ILE A 88 -12.88 -36.61 27.40
CA ILE A 88 -11.60 -36.41 26.72
C ILE A 88 -10.47 -36.31 27.73
N LYS A 89 -9.26 -36.70 27.32
CA LYS A 89 -8.04 -36.38 28.05
C LYS A 89 -7.31 -35.29 27.25
N PRO A 90 -6.71 -34.29 27.92
CA PRO A 90 -5.82 -33.37 27.22
C PRO A 90 -4.69 -34.16 26.56
N LEU A 91 -4.22 -33.70 25.39
CA LEU A 91 -3.25 -34.39 24.54
C LEU A 91 -1.94 -34.76 25.26
N TYR A 92 -1.63 -34.03 26.33
CA TYR A 92 -0.60 -34.33 27.33
C TYR A 92 -1.05 -33.78 28.69
N SER A 93 -0.40 -34.19 29.78
CA SER A 93 -0.58 -33.58 31.10
C SER A 93 0.58 -32.65 31.46
N ASP A 94 0.33 -31.61 32.26
CA ASP A 94 1.34 -30.66 32.80
C ASP A 94 2.59 -31.32 33.41
N ASN A 95 2.44 -32.55 33.90
CA ASN A 95 3.52 -33.33 34.51
C ASN A 95 4.26 -34.23 33.53
N SER A 96 3.71 -34.49 32.34
CA SER A 96 4.30 -35.38 31.33
C SER A 96 5.30 -34.70 30.38
N CYS A 97 5.27 -33.37 30.26
CA CYS A 97 6.20 -32.61 29.42
C CYS A 97 7.24 -31.87 30.28
N PRO A 98 8.53 -32.28 30.29
CA PRO A 98 9.56 -31.63 31.09
C PRO A 98 10.00 -30.26 30.54
N TYR A 99 9.58 -29.90 29.32
CA TYR A 99 9.95 -28.65 28.64
C TYR A 99 9.01 -27.48 28.91
N ILE A 100 7.90 -27.68 29.62
CA ILE A 100 6.99 -26.59 30.02
C ILE A 100 7.72 -25.70 31.02
N SER A 101 8.07 -24.48 30.61
CA SER A 101 8.75 -23.54 31.50
C SER A 101 7.81 -23.08 32.63
N ARG A 102 8.41 -22.69 33.76
CA ARG A 102 7.69 -22.43 35.02
C ARG A 102 6.45 -21.53 34.87
N PRO A 103 6.45 -20.40 34.12
CA PRO A 103 5.27 -19.55 33.98
C PRO A 103 4.01 -20.26 33.46
N TYR A 104 4.17 -21.27 32.61
CA TYR A 104 3.05 -21.98 31.96
C TYR A 104 2.63 -23.26 32.69
N SER A 105 3.35 -23.68 33.74
CA SER A 105 2.99 -24.85 34.54
C SER A 105 1.90 -24.51 35.57
N CYS A 106 0.69 -24.17 35.10
CA CYS A 106 -0.39 -23.64 35.94
C CYS A 106 -0.70 -24.50 37.17
N VAL A 107 -0.77 -25.83 37.02
CA VAL A 107 -1.01 -26.74 38.15
C VAL A 107 0.16 -26.71 39.15
N LYS A 108 1.42 -26.71 38.67
CA LYS A 108 2.62 -26.60 39.56
C LYS A 108 2.74 -25.23 40.23
N ASN A 109 2.12 -24.20 39.66
CA ASN A 109 2.04 -22.85 40.22
C ASN A 109 0.84 -22.65 41.17
N GLY A 110 0.08 -23.71 41.48
CA GLY A 110 -0.99 -23.68 42.48
C GLY A 110 -2.39 -23.39 41.95
N ARG A 111 -2.63 -23.47 40.62
CA ARG A 111 -3.99 -23.45 40.08
C ARG A 111 -4.72 -24.76 40.47
N VAL A 112 -5.91 -24.62 41.04
CA VAL A 112 -6.68 -25.74 41.62
C VAL A 112 -7.82 -26.24 40.73
N ASP A 113 -8.36 -25.39 39.85
CA ASP A 113 -9.35 -25.79 38.85
C ASP A 113 -8.66 -26.47 37.66
N SER A 114 -9.26 -27.54 37.14
CA SER A 114 -8.72 -28.32 36.00
C SER A 114 -9.64 -28.36 34.79
N ASP A 115 -10.83 -27.75 34.90
CA ASP A 115 -11.92 -27.94 33.93
C ASP A 115 -11.61 -27.35 32.55
N TYR A 116 -10.65 -26.41 32.50
CA TYR A 116 -10.14 -25.83 31.26
C TYR A 116 -9.41 -26.86 30.37
N HIS A 117 -9.02 -28.03 30.88
CA HIS A 117 -8.41 -29.11 30.10
C HIS A 117 -9.41 -29.96 29.30
N TYR A 118 -10.72 -29.86 29.57
CA TYR A 118 -11.76 -30.72 28.97
C TYR A 118 -12.61 -30.01 27.91
N TRP A 119 -12.08 -28.93 27.33
CA TRP A 119 -12.71 -28.20 26.22
C TRP A 119 -12.07 -28.58 24.90
N GLU A 120 -12.90 -29.00 23.94
CA GLU A 120 -12.49 -29.32 22.58
C GLU A 120 -13.12 -28.31 21.60
N TRP A 121 -12.37 -27.95 20.56
CA TRP A 121 -12.87 -27.06 19.50
C TRP A 121 -13.54 -27.88 18.40
N HIS A 122 -14.81 -27.61 18.13
CA HIS A 122 -15.54 -28.21 17.03
C HIS A 122 -15.82 -27.15 15.95
N PRO A 123 -15.14 -27.19 14.79
CA PRO A 123 -15.53 -26.41 13.63
C PRO A 123 -16.96 -26.73 13.20
N GLU A 124 -17.66 -25.79 12.57
CA GLU A 124 -19.06 -26.03 12.14
C GLU A 124 -19.15 -27.01 10.96
N ASP A 125 -18.20 -26.93 10.03
CA ASP A 125 -18.29 -27.59 8.71
C ASP A 125 -17.48 -28.90 8.60
N CYS A 126 -16.53 -29.17 9.51
CA CYS A 126 -15.76 -30.41 9.52
C CYS A 126 -15.21 -30.81 10.90
N PRO A 127 -14.95 -32.11 11.17
CA PRO A 127 -14.29 -32.55 12.39
C PRO A 127 -12.79 -32.22 12.38
N LEU A 128 -12.20 -31.99 13.57
CA LEU A 128 -10.74 -31.92 13.70
C LEU A 128 -10.08 -33.29 13.42
N PRO A 129 -8.92 -33.33 12.75
CA PRO A 129 -8.16 -34.57 12.59
C PRO A 129 -7.59 -35.04 13.92
N ASN A 130 -7.74 -36.33 14.23
CA ASN A 130 -7.22 -36.93 15.47
C ASN A 130 -5.68 -36.80 15.57
N PHE A 131 -5.21 -36.18 16.66
CA PHE A 131 -3.79 -36.04 16.94
C PHE A 131 -3.17 -37.40 17.38
N ASN A 132 -2.28 -37.95 16.56
CA ASN A 132 -1.54 -39.17 16.88
C ASN A 132 -0.03 -38.88 16.98
N SER A 133 0.49 -38.90 18.21
CA SER A 133 1.90 -38.57 18.50
C SER A 133 2.92 -39.53 17.93
N LEU A 134 2.51 -40.74 17.51
CA LEU A 134 3.40 -41.75 16.92
C LEU A 134 3.60 -41.59 15.42
N ASN A 135 2.88 -40.67 14.76
CA ASN A 135 3.00 -40.48 13.31
C ASN A 135 2.70 -39.03 12.89
N PRO A 136 3.60 -38.06 13.16
CA PRO A 136 3.39 -36.64 12.87
C PRO A 136 3.49 -36.28 11.37
N ILE A 137 3.53 -37.28 10.49
CA ILE A 137 3.61 -37.08 9.04
C ILE A 137 2.20 -36.84 8.48
N ILE A 138 1.83 -35.57 8.35
CA ILE A 138 0.89 -35.17 7.30
C ILE A 138 1.54 -35.61 5.98
N ARG A 139 0.92 -36.57 5.28
CA ARG A 139 1.39 -37.04 3.97
C ARG A 139 1.21 -35.93 2.93
N ILE A 140 2.21 -35.05 2.80
CA ILE A 140 2.47 -34.36 1.54
C ILE A 140 2.86 -35.47 0.55
N THR A 141 1.97 -35.80 -0.38
CA THR A 141 2.20 -36.82 -1.40
C THR A 141 3.42 -36.44 -2.23
N SER A 142 4.51 -37.20 -2.07
CA SER A 142 5.78 -36.91 -2.71
C SER A 142 5.67 -37.06 -4.22
N GLY A 143 5.81 -35.95 -4.95
CA GLY A 143 6.20 -35.99 -6.36
C GLY A 143 7.51 -36.78 -6.48
N THR A 144 7.56 -37.70 -7.43
CA THR A 144 8.61 -38.72 -7.55
C THR A 144 10.03 -38.16 -7.62
N ILE A 145 10.91 -38.73 -6.79
CA ILE A 145 12.37 -38.57 -6.89
C ILE A 145 12.84 -39.12 -8.25
N MET A 146 13.30 -38.25 -9.15
CA MET A 146 14.10 -38.66 -10.31
C MET A 146 15.59 -38.59 -9.99
N LYS A 147 16.28 -39.73 -10.12
CA LYS A 147 17.75 -39.81 -10.02
C LYS A 147 18.41 -39.15 -11.24
N PRO A 148 19.61 -38.56 -11.08
CA PRO A 148 20.37 -38.03 -12.21
C PRO A 148 21.01 -39.18 -13.03
N PRO A 149 20.96 -39.14 -14.37
CA PRO A 149 21.76 -40.03 -15.20
C PRO A 149 23.19 -39.48 -15.32
N SER A 150 24.18 -40.31 -15.04
CA SER A 150 25.59 -40.06 -15.32
C SER A 150 25.96 -40.59 -16.72
N GLY A 151 26.66 -39.80 -17.52
CA GLY A 151 27.09 -40.17 -18.88
C GLY A 151 28.07 -39.16 -19.46
N LYS A 152 29.07 -39.63 -20.23
CA LYS A 152 30.21 -38.82 -20.70
C LYS A 152 30.03 -38.34 -22.16
N PHE A 153 30.70 -37.23 -22.48
CA PHE A 153 31.09 -36.66 -23.80
C PHE A 153 31.38 -37.68 -24.93
N PRO A 154 31.40 -37.33 -26.26
CA PRO A 154 31.95 -36.04 -26.78
C PRO A 154 31.46 -35.46 -28.15
N VAL A 155 32.00 -34.27 -28.50
CA VAL A 155 32.16 -33.56 -29.82
C VAL A 155 30.96 -33.38 -30.80
N ILE A 156 30.72 -32.14 -31.27
CA ILE A 156 30.94 -31.68 -32.66
C ILE A 156 30.77 -30.14 -32.79
N LYS A 157 31.74 -29.50 -33.47
CA LYS A 157 31.74 -28.07 -33.79
C LYS A 157 30.98 -27.83 -35.12
N THR A 158 29.84 -27.13 -35.15
CA THR A 158 29.31 -26.59 -36.44
C THR A 158 28.24 -25.48 -36.38
N CYS A 159 27.70 -25.05 -35.23
CA CYS A 159 26.54 -24.15 -35.21
C CYS A 159 26.80 -22.64 -34.98
N VAL A 160 28.06 -22.20 -34.88
CA VAL A 160 28.39 -20.77 -34.65
C VAL A 160 28.44 -19.93 -35.95
N LEU A 161 28.46 -20.57 -37.12
CA LEU A 161 28.60 -19.90 -38.43
C LEU A 161 27.27 -19.55 -39.14
N LEU A 162 26.12 -19.98 -38.61
CA LEU A 162 24.80 -19.72 -39.21
C LEU A 162 24.06 -18.51 -38.62
N PHE A 163 24.45 -18.04 -37.43
CA PHE A 163 23.80 -16.90 -36.77
C PHE A 163 24.31 -15.52 -37.24
N LEU A 164 25.52 -15.45 -37.82
CA LEU A 164 26.13 -14.19 -38.26
C LEU A 164 25.74 -13.75 -39.68
N VAL A 165 25.11 -14.62 -40.48
CA VAL A 165 24.68 -14.28 -41.85
C VAL A 165 23.30 -13.59 -41.87
N ILE A 166 22.43 -13.90 -40.91
CA ILE A 166 21.07 -13.35 -40.85
C ILE A 166 21.06 -11.90 -40.35
N PHE A 167 22.03 -11.51 -39.51
CA PHE A 167 22.15 -10.14 -39.00
C PHE A 167 22.77 -9.12 -39.98
N LEU A 168 23.30 -9.56 -41.12
CA LEU A 168 23.98 -8.69 -42.10
C LEU A 168 23.15 -8.39 -43.37
N TYR A 169 21.88 -8.82 -43.43
CA TYR A 169 20.99 -8.62 -44.57
C TYR A 169 19.66 -7.91 -44.22
N ALA A 170 19.59 -7.24 -43.06
CA ALA A 170 18.37 -6.62 -42.54
C ALA A 170 18.44 -5.08 -42.40
N GLU A 171 19.29 -4.39 -43.19
CA GLU A 171 19.17 -2.94 -43.39
C GLU A 171 19.38 -2.56 -44.87
N SER A 172 18.29 -2.48 -45.65
CA SER A 172 18.09 -1.45 -46.68
C SER A 172 16.72 -1.57 -47.37
N PHE A 173 16.09 -0.40 -47.53
CA PHE A 173 14.87 -0.06 -48.29
C PHE A 173 13.55 0.09 -47.54
N ASN A 174 12.82 1.13 -47.97
CA ASN A 174 11.75 1.82 -47.27
C ASN A 174 10.71 2.30 -48.33
N LEU A 175 9.48 2.58 -47.89
CA LEU A 175 8.39 3.34 -48.58
C LEU A 175 7.38 2.62 -49.54
N LEU A 176 6.12 2.58 -49.04
CA LEU A 176 4.86 3.08 -49.66
C LEU A 176 4.05 2.31 -50.75
N ILE A 177 2.72 2.54 -50.66
CA ILE A 177 1.61 2.51 -51.65
C ILE A 177 0.60 1.31 -51.66
N PHE A 178 -0.52 1.53 -50.96
CA PHE A 178 -1.96 1.35 -51.32
C PHE A 178 -2.54 0.22 -52.22
N ASN A 179 -3.66 -0.34 -51.69
CA ASN A 179 -5.02 -0.51 -52.29
C ASN A 179 -5.61 -1.89 -52.71
N LEU A 180 -6.73 -2.22 -52.02
CA LEU A 180 -8.05 -2.71 -52.50
C LEU A 180 -8.30 -4.18 -52.98
N LYS A 181 -9.05 -4.92 -52.13
CA LYS A 181 -10.30 -5.73 -52.33
C LYS A 181 -10.61 -6.34 -53.73
N PRO A 182 -11.12 -7.60 -53.79
CA PRO A 182 -12.56 -7.83 -53.53
C PRO A 182 -12.97 -9.16 -52.83
N CYS A 183 -14.25 -9.29 -52.51
CA CYS A 183 -14.90 -10.47 -51.91
C CYS A 183 -15.60 -11.35 -52.97
N PRO A 184 -15.89 -12.63 -52.66
CA PRO A 184 -17.06 -13.35 -53.19
C PRO A 184 -18.23 -13.40 -52.17
N THR A 185 -19.43 -13.69 -52.67
CA THR A 185 -20.73 -13.55 -51.97
C THR A 185 -21.47 -14.89 -51.77
N ASN A 186 -22.48 -14.86 -50.88
CA ASN A 186 -23.58 -15.85 -50.73
C ASN A 186 -23.19 -17.25 -50.19
N SER A 187 -24.04 -18.01 -49.49
CA SER A 187 -25.39 -17.80 -48.93
C SER A 187 -25.70 -18.88 -47.86
N GLY A 188 -26.67 -18.64 -46.96
CA GLY A 188 -27.37 -19.73 -46.23
C GLY A 188 -27.23 -19.81 -44.70
N LYS A 189 -28.37 -19.68 -44.02
CA LYS A 189 -28.75 -20.17 -42.67
C LYS A 189 -30.27 -20.48 -42.75
N PRO A 190 -30.94 -21.26 -41.86
CA PRO A 190 -30.51 -21.66 -40.50
C PRO A 190 -30.89 -23.12 -40.01
N LYS A 191 -30.40 -23.49 -38.81
CA LYS A 191 -30.93 -24.54 -37.85
C LYS A 191 -30.80 -26.03 -38.29
N SER A 192 -30.76 -27.04 -37.40
CA SER A 192 -31.02 -27.15 -35.94
C SER A 192 -30.19 -28.27 -35.25
N ASN A 193 -30.04 -28.18 -33.91
CA ASN A 193 -29.93 -29.24 -32.86
C ASN A 193 -28.98 -30.44 -33.07
N ASP A 194 -28.14 -30.88 -32.12
CA ASP A 194 -28.52 -31.35 -30.76
C ASP A 194 -27.36 -31.34 -29.74
N LYS A 195 -27.67 -31.63 -28.46
CA LYS A 195 -26.71 -31.72 -27.34
C LYS A 195 -26.65 -33.12 -26.70
N LYS A 196 -25.45 -33.71 -26.58
CA LYS A 196 -24.91 -34.34 -25.35
C LYS A 196 -23.45 -34.81 -25.50
N THR A 197 -22.71 -34.71 -24.39
CA THR A 197 -21.58 -35.50 -23.86
C THR A 197 -21.27 -36.85 -24.56
N GLN A 198 -20.07 -37.46 -24.57
CA GLN A 198 -18.75 -37.34 -23.87
C GLN A 198 -17.73 -38.22 -24.66
N GLU A 199 -16.39 -38.26 -24.52
CA GLU A 199 -15.33 -37.54 -23.78
C GLU A 199 -13.93 -37.91 -24.39
N MET A 200 -12.87 -37.06 -24.30
CA MET A 200 -11.43 -37.44 -24.38
C MET A 200 -10.50 -36.22 -24.16
N VAL A 201 -9.27 -36.47 -23.66
CA VAL A 201 -8.35 -35.51 -22.97
C VAL A 201 -6.91 -35.69 -23.52
N PRO A 202 -5.95 -34.73 -23.47
CA PRO A 202 -5.98 -33.26 -23.63
C PRO A 202 -4.98 -32.75 -24.73
N ASN A 203 -4.94 -31.44 -24.99
CA ASN A 203 -3.67 -30.74 -25.25
C ASN A 203 -3.74 -29.29 -24.72
N PRO A 204 -2.90 -28.89 -23.75
CA PRO A 204 -2.92 -27.55 -23.17
C PRO A 204 -2.18 -26.53 -24.04
N ASN A 205 -2.91 -25.63 -24.71
CA ASN A 205 -2.46 -24.26 -25.00
C ASN A 205 -3.58 -23.42 -25.64
N ALA A 206 -4.36 -22.71 -24.82
CA ALA A 206 -5.27 -21.65 -25.24
C ALA A 206 -5.24 -20.54 -24.18
N GLY A 207 -4.16 -19.74 -24.22
CA GLY A 207 -3.69 -18.85 -23.16
C GLY A 207 -4.76 -18.03 -22.43
N TRP A 208 -4.89 -18.33 -21.14
CA TRP A 208 -5.27 -17.33 -20.14
C TRP A 208 -3.94 -16.74 -19.63
N PHE A 209 -3.84 -15.41 -19.62
CA PHE A 209 -2.54 -14.70 -19.64
C PHE A 209 -1.66 -15.04 -18.43
N ASN A 210 -0.58 -15.79 -18.70
CA ASN A 210 0.49 -16.08 -17.75
C ASN A 210 1.75 -15.29 -18.12
N ASP A 211 2.46 -14.83 -17.09
CA ASP A 211 3.80 -14.24 -17.03
C ASP A 211 4.36 -13.44 -18.22
N GLY A 212 4.55 -12.14 -17.96
CA GLY A 212 5.25 -11.19 -18.83
C GLY A 212 5.98 -10.08 -18.05
N PHE A 213 6.29 -10.30 -16.78
CA PHE A 213 7.24 -9.51 -16.00
C PHE A 213 8.20 -10.46 -15.28
N VAL A 214 9.49 -10.15 -15.30
CA VAL A 214 10.53 -10.94 -14.63
C VAL A 214 10.27 -10.89 -13.12
N TYR A 215 9.82 -12.01 -12.57
CA TYR A 215 9.56 -12.17 -11.14
C TYR A 215 10.80 -12.80 -10.49
N GLU A 216 11.56 -12.00 -9.75
CA GLU A 216 12.64 -12.45 -8.87
C GLU A 216 12.45 -11.82 -7.49
N PRO A 217 12.77 -12.53 -6.41
CA PRO A 217 12.03 -13.68 -5.88
C PRO A 217 11.07 -13.26 -4.75
N GLU A 218 9.96 -14.00 -4.56
CA GLU A 218 9.07 -14.01 -3.37
C GLU A 218 9.19 -12.81 -2.39
N GLU A 219 8.82 -11.60 -2.83
CA GLU A 219 8.79 -10.43 -1.93
C GLU A 219 7.61 -10.54 -0.97
N CYS A 220 7.90 -10.60 0.33
CA CYS A 220 6.90 -10.66 1.38
C CYS A 220 6.02 -9.40 1.43
N ASP A 221 4.69 -9.56 1.34
CA ASP A 221 3.76 -8.46 1.53
C ASP A 221 3.60 -8.11 3.02
N PHE A 222 4.36 -7.11 3.46
CA PHE A 222 4.24 -6.56 4.81
C PHE A 222 2.91 -5.84 5.08
N SER A 223 2.03 -5.60 4.09
CA SER A 223 0.81 -4.80 4.24
C SER A 223 -0.41 -5.57 4.75
N ASN A 224 -0.41 -6.90 4.62
CA ASN A 224 -1.45 -7.79 5.14
C ASN A 224 -0.94 -8.50 6.40
N GLY A 225 -1.77 -8.52 7.45
CA GLY A 225 -1.31 -8.92 8.79
C GLY A 225 -2.24 -8.49 9.92
N LYS A 226 -1.73 -8.58 11.15
CA LYS A 226 -2.41 -8.19 12.38
C LYS A 226 -1.46 -7.54 13.38
N TRP A 227 -2.00 -6.63 14.18
CA TRP A 227 -1.30 -6.12 15.36
C TRP A 227 -1.46 -7.11 16.52
N VAL A 228 -0.33 -7.44 17.16
CA VAL A 228 -0.25 -8.33 18.32
C VAL A 228 0.24 -7.53 19.51
N PHE A 229 -0.46 -7.61 20.64
CA PHE A 229 -0.01 -6.98 21.88
C PHE A 229 1.06 -7.84 22.55
N ASN A 230 2.21 -7.24 22.84
CA ASN A 230 3.34 -7.91 23.48
C ASN A 230 3.99 -6.95 24.50
N SER A 231 3.56 -7.07 25.76
CA SER A 231 4.07 -6.30 26.89
C SER A 231 5.55 -6.55 27.22
N SER A 232 6.20 -7.51 26.56
CA SER A 232 7.65 -7.75 26.70
C SER A 232 8.50 -6.94 25.72
N ILE A 233 7.88 -6.23 24.76
CA ILE A 233 8.60 -5.30 23.88
C ILE A 233 9.17 -4.15 24.73
N LYS A 234 10.41 -3.79 24.43
CA LYS A 234 10.99 -2.51 24.85
C LYS A 234 11.17 -1.65 23.61
N PRO A 235 10.51 -0.49 23.50
CA PRO A 235 10.81 0.49 22.46
C PRO A 235 12.31 0.82 22.43
N LEU A 236 12.88 1.02 21.23
CA LEU A 236 14.31 1.31 21.07
C LEU A 236 14.73 2.65 21.72
N TYR A 237 13.77 3.55 21.87
CA TYR A 237 13.93 4.86 22.48
C TYR A 237 12.62 5.27 23.17
N SER A 238 12.65 6.38 23.89
CA SER A 238 11.48 7.13 24.35
C SER A 238 11.57 8.57 23.85
N ASP A 239 10.46 9.31 23.86
CA ASP A 239 10.52 10.75 23.62
C ASP A 239 11.38 11.49 24.65
N ASN A 240 11.55 10.95 25.85
CA ASN A 240 12.48 11.44 26.86
C ASN A 240 13.96 11.20 26.50
N SER A 241 14.32 10.04 25.93
CA SER A 241 15.70 9.70 25.62
C SER A 241 16.19 10.27 24.29
N CYS A 242 15.35 10.34 23.24
CA CYS A 242 15.76 10.89 21.95
C CYS A 242 15.57 12.43 21.91
N PRO A 243 16.65 13.23 21.73
CA PRO A 243 16.55 14.69 21.68
C PRO A 243 16.04 15.23 20.32
N TYR A 244 15.84 14.36 19.33
CA TYR A 244 15.50 14.75 17.96
C TYR A 244 14.01 14.67 17.62
N ILE A 245 13.14 14.35 18.58
CA ILE A 245 11.69 14.37 18.38
C ILE A 245 11.17 15.82 18.49
N SER A 246 10.39 16.26 17.50
CA SER A 246 9.65 17.52 17.55
C SER A 246 8.45 17.41 18.48
N ARG A 247 8.15 18.49 19.21
CA ARG A 247 7.09 18.54 20.24
C ARG A 247 5.74 17.94 19.82
N PRO A 248 5.20 18.12 18.59
CA PRO A 248 3.92 17.50 18.18
C PRO A 248 3.84 15.96 18.28
N TYR A 249 4.99 15.27 18.32
CA TYR A 249 5.06 13.80 18.38
C TYR A 249 5.51 13.26 19.75
N SER A 250 5.95 14.13 20.68
CA SER A 250 6.48 13.78 22.00
C SER A 250 5.37 13.62 23.04
N CYS A 251 4.48 12.65 22.84
CA CYS A 251 3.23 12.54 23.60
C CYS A 251 3.41 12.39 25.12
N VAL A 252 4.37 11.59 25.58
CA VAL A 252 4.59 11.37 27.03
C VAL A 252 5.17 12.62 27.67
N LYS A 253 6.15 13.28 27.01
CA LYS A 253 6.63 14.63 27.38
C LYS A 253 5.52 15.68 27.42
N ASN A 254 4.49 15.54 26.59
CA ASN A 254 3.35 16.46 26.55
C ASN A 254 2.23 16.09 27.56
N GLY A 255 2.44 15.03 28.37
CA GLY A 255 1.56 14.61 29.46
C GLY A 255 0.64 13.43 29.15
N ARG A 256 0.92 12.63 28.11
CA ARG A 256 0.20 11.38 27.86
C ARG A 256 0.56 10.35 28.94
N VAL A 257 -0.47 9.75 29.55
CA VAL A 257 -0.33 8.85 30.71
C VAL A 257 -0.53 7.38 30.39
N ASP A 258 -1.29 7.06 29.35
CA ASP A 258 -1.40 5.70 28.83
C ASP A 258 -0.19 5.36 27.94
N SER A 259 0.27 4.11 27.98
CA SER A 259 1.46 3.65 27.27
C SER A 259 1.25 2.38 26.44
N ASP A 260 0.05 1.78 26.49
CA ASP A 260 -0.28 0.52 25.81
C ASP A 260 -0.03 0.57 24.30
N TYR A 261 -0.14 1.75 23.67
CA TYR A 261 0.11 1.96 22.25
C TYR A 261 1.57 1.66 21.84
N HIS A 262 2.53 1.64 22.77
CA HIS A 262 3.92 1.26 22.53
C HIS A 262 4.14 -0.26 22.40
N TYR A 263 3.23 -1.10 22.92
CA TYR A 263 3.41 -2.55 23.04
C TYR A 263 2.71 -3.36 21.94
N TRP A 264 2.41 -2.74 20.81
CA TRP A 264 1.84 -3.43 19.65
C TRP A 264 2.95 -3.69 18.61
N GLU A 265 3.19 -4.96 18.29
CA GLU A 265 4.05 -5.41 17.19
C GLU A 265 3.17 -5.76 15.97
N TRP A 266 3.62 -5.40 14.76
CA TRP A 266 2.93 -5.82 13.53
C TRP A 266 3.44 -7.19 13.09
N HIS A 267 2.52 -8.14 12.89
CA HIS A 267 2.80 -9.46 12.37
C HIS A 267 2.15 -9.58 10.99
N PRO A 268 2.92 -9.55 9.89
CA PRO A 268 2.41 -9.86 8.57
C PRO A 268 1.87 -11.29 8.51
N GLU A 269 0.94 -11.56 7.60
CA GLU A 269 0.42 -12.92 7.36
C GLU A 269 1.41 -13.76 6.54
N ASP A 270 2.15 -13.16 5.60
CA ASP A 270 3.00 -13.87 4.64
C ASP A 270 4.40 -14.25 5.18
N CYS A 271 5.02 -13.39 6.00
CA CYS A 271 6.35 -13.63 6.56
C CYS A 271 6.59 -12.89 7.89
N PRO A 272 7.60 -13.30 8.70
CA PRO A 272 8.00 -12.54 9.88
C PRO A 272 8.68 -11.22 9.49
N LEU A 273 8.17 -10.09 10.00
CA LEU A 273 8.85 -8.79 9.92
C LEU A 273 10.10 -8.81 10.83
N PRO A 274 11.32 -8.58 10.30
CA PRO A 274 12.52 -8.55 11.14
C PRO A 274 12.51 -7.38 12.11
N LYS A 275 12.98 -7.61 13.34
CA LYS A 275 13.16 -6.53 14.33
C LYS A 275 14.19 -5.52 13.83
N PHE A 276 13.91 -4.23 14.02
CA PHE A 276 14.82 -3.18 13.61
C PHE A 276 16.18 -3.31 14.31
N ASN A 277 17.25 -3.36 13.52
CA ASN A 277 18.63 -3.38 14.01
C ASN A 277 19.32 -2.07 13.60
N PRO A 278 19.70 -1.19 14.54
CA PRO A 278 20.29 0.10 14.22
C PRO A 278 21.69 0.00 13.60
N GLU A 279 22.49 -1.00 13.95
CA GLU A 279 23.78 -1.23 13.29
C GLU A 279 23.60 -1.64 11.84
N LEU A 280 22.62 -2.51 11.56
CA LEU A 280 22.30 -2.93 10.19
C LEU A 280 21.80 -1.73 9.36
N ALA A 281 20.96 -0.87 9.95
CA ALA A 281 20.49 0.35 9.31
C ALA A 281 21.66 1.28 8.95
N LEU A 282 22.57 1.56 9.90
CA LEU A 282 23.73 2.42 9.64
C LEU A 282 24.72 1.81 8.65
N LYS A 283 24.97 0.49 8.70
CA LYS A 283 25.78 -0.23 7.69
C LYS A 283 25.16 -0.19 6.29
N LYS A 284 23.84 -0.34 6.16
CA LYS A 284 23.14 -0.18 4.86
C LYS A 284 23.24 1.26 4.31
N LEU A 285 23.37 2.26 5.19
CA LEU A 285 23.54 3.67 4.86
C LEU A 285 25.00 4.14 4.77
N GLU A 286 25.98 3.25 4.96
CA GLU A 286 27.39 3.63 4.97
C GLU A 286 27.80 4.28 3.63
N GLY A 287 28.38 5.48 3.72
CA GLY A 287 28.75 6.31 2.57
C GLY A 287 27.58 6.93 1.78
N LYS A 288 26.34 6.86 2.26
CA LYS A 288 25.13 7.24 1.51
C LYS A 288 24.32 8.37 2.17
N ARG A 289 23.47 8.99 1.34
CA ARG A 289 22.43 9.93 1.72
C ARG A 289 21.06 9.25 1.63
N LEU A 290 20.36 9.18 2.75
CA LEU A 290 18.93 8.85 2.84
C LEU A 290 18.14 10.14 2.99
N LEU A 291 17.23 10.45 2.06
CA LEU A 291 16.38 11.64 2.12
C LEU A 291 14.89 11.28 2.12
N PHE A 292 14.21 11.64 3.21
CA PHE A 292 12.76 11.64 3.33
C PHE A 292 12.20 12.95 2.75
N VAL A 293 11.29 12.90 1.78
CA VAL A 293 10.71 14.08 1.12
C VAL A 293 9.18 14.04 1.23
N GLY A 294 8.57 15.05 1.84
CA GLY A 294 7.10 15.07 1.94
C GLY A 294 6.52 16.06 2.95
N ASP A 295 5.38 15.67 3.51
CA ASP A 295 4.62 16.42 4.50
C ASP A 295 5.04 16.12 5.97
N SER A 296 4.22 16.51 6.93
CA SER A 296 4.47 16.34 8.37
C SER A 296 4.40 14.89 8.86
N LEU A 297 3.82 13.96 8.09
CA LEU A 297 3.86 12.53 8.40
C LEU A 297 5.20 11.93 7.96
N GLN A 298 5.70 12.36 6.80
CA GLN A 298 7.04 11.99 6.33
C GLN A 298 8.15 12.52 7.25
N LYS A 299 7.94 13.71 7.82
CA LYS A 299 8.80 14.24 8.89
C LYS A 299 8.76 13.36 10.14
N SER A 300 7.59 12.86 10.54
CA SER A 300 7.44 11.95 11.68
C SER A 300 8.17 10.62 11.43
N GLN A 301 8.08 10.06 10.22
CA GLN A 301 8.87 8.89 9.81
C GLN A 301 10.38 9.14 9.89
N TRP A 302 10.86 10.30 9.42
CA TRP A 302 12.27 10.68 9.52
C TRP A 302 12.75 10.82 10.99
N GLU A 303 11.98 11.51 11.85
CA GLU A 303 12.37 11.68 13.27
C GLU A 303 12.37 10.33 14.00
N SER A 304 11.42 9.44 13.70
CA SER A 304 11.44 8.04 14.14
C SER A 304 12.75 7.34 13.71
N PHE A 305 13.09 7.35 12.42
CA PHE A 305 14.28 6.65 11.93
C PHE A 305 15.56 7.16 12.60
N VAL A 306 15.69 8.49 12.77
CA VAL A 306 16.81 9.09 13.51
C VAL A 306 16.85 8.57 14.95
N CYS A 307 15.74 8.59 15.68
CA CYS A 307 15.68 8.10 17.06
C CYS A 307 15.95 6.59 17.21
N MET A 308 15.59 5.78 16.20
CA MET A 308 15.89 4.34 16.20
C MET A 308 17.39 4.03 16.11
N VAL A 309 18.20 4.92 15.48
CA VAL A 309 19.65 4.71 15.27
C VAL A 309 20.57 5.60 16.10
N GLU A 310 20.13 6.76 16.58
CA GLU A 310 21.02 7.77 17.15
C GLU A 310 21.71 7.35 18.44
N TRP A 311 21.07 6.49 19.25
CA TRP A 311 21.55 6.09 20.57
C TRP A 311 22.81 5.20 20.53
N ILE A 312 23.06 4.48 19.41
CA ILE A 312 24.31 3.74 19.21
C ILE A 312 25.46 4.61 18.65
N ILE A 313 25.17 5.85 18.23
CA ILE A 313 26.18 6.75 17.67
C ILE A 313 26.73 7.64 18.79
N PRO A 314 28.05 7.64 19.06
CA PRO A 314 28.67 8.52 20.05
C PRO A 314 28.37 10.00 19.78
N GLU A 315 28.14 10.81 20.82
CA GLU A 315 27.71 12.21 20.68
C GLU A 315 28.59 13.05 19.73
N LYS A 316 29.91 12.87 19.82
CA LYS A 316 30.86 13.57 18.94
C LYS A 316 30.78 13.13 17.47
N GLN A 317 30.26 11.94 17.19
CA GLN A 317 30.08 11.36 15.86
C GLN A 317 28.70 11.61 15.24
N LYS A 318 27.76 12.22 15.97
CA LYS A 318 26.48 12.71 15.42
C LYS A 318 26.41 14.24 15.31
N SER A 319 25.44 14.73 14.55
CA SER A 319 25.07 16.15 14.49
C SER A 319 23.74 16.32 13.76
N MET A 320 22.95 17.33 14.15
CA MET A 320 21.66 17.67 13.54
C MET A 320 21.65 19.12 13.07
N LYS A 321 21.29 19.36 11.80
CA LYS A 321 20.91 20.66 11.26
C LYS A 321 19.42 20.63 10.95
N ARG A 322 18.64 21.63 11.40
CA ARG A 322 17.20 21.74 11.10
C ARG A 322 16.90 22.90 10.16
N GLY A 323 15.83 22.76 9.39
CA GLY A 323 15.32 23.75 8.43
C GLY A 323 14.38 23.08 7.41
N THR A 324 14.06 23.77 6.31
CA THR A 324 13.35 23.20 5.15
C THR A 324 14.02 21.92 4.65
N HIS A 325 15.36 21.92 4.64
CA HIS A 325 16.20 20.74 4.52
C HIS A 325 16.88 20.49 5.87
N SER A 326 16.42 19.47 6.58
CA SER A 326 17.00 18.99 7.83
C SER A 326 17.94 17.82 7.56
N VAL A 327 19.07 17.76 8.25
CA VAL A 327 20.16 16.80 8.00
C VAL A 327 20.69 16.30 9.35
N PHE A 328 20.44 15.04 9.66
CA PHE A 328 21.19 14.30 10.67
C PHE A 328 22.40 13.64 9.99
N LYS A 329 23.58 13.72 10.60
CA LYS A 329 24.80 13.05 10.10
C LYS A 329 25.32 12.03 11.10
N ALA A 330 25.62 10.83 10.62
CA ALA A 330 26.39 9.81 11.31
C ALA A 330 27.81 9.80 10.72
N LYS A 331 28.74 10.53 11.35
CA LYS A 331 30.06 10.86 10.77
C LYS A 331 30.93 9.63 10.55
N GLU A 332 30.91 8.69 11.51
CA GLU A 332 31.68 7.45 11.46
C GLU A 332 31.30 6.56 10.27
N TYR A 333 30.02 6.54 9.91
CA TYR A 333 29.48 5.81 8.75
C TYR A 333 29.53 6.63 7.44
N ASN A 334 30.07 7.85 7.48
CA ASN A 334 29.98 8.83 6.39
C ASN A 334 28.55 8.97 5.80
N ALA A 335 27.53 8.91 6.65
CA ALA A 335 26.14 8.78 6.26
C ALA A 335 25.29 10.00 6.68
N SER A 336 24.23 10.29 5.91
CA SER A 336 23.22 11.28 6.30
C SER A 336 21.79 10.72 6.23
N ILE A 337 20.98 11.14 7.20
CA ILE A 337 19.56 10.83 7.33
C ILE A 337 18.84 12.18 7.32
N GLU A 338 18.23 12.50 6.19
CA GLU A 338 17.81 13.84 5.81
C GLU A 338 16.28 13.92 5.68
N PHE A 339 15.71 15.11 5.87
CA PHE A 339 14.31 15.42 5.59
C PHE A 339 14.19 16.71 4.77
N TYR A 340 13.35 16.71 3.73
CA TYR A 340 13.03 17.89 2.93
C TYR A 340 11.52 18.16 2.92
N TRP A 341 11.14 19.37 3.34
CA TRP A 341 9.75 19.83 3.41
C TRP A 341 9.18 20.13 2.02
N ALA A 342 8.38 19.21 1.51
CA ALA A 342 7.66 19.33 0.25
C ALA A 342 6.28 18.65 0.35
N PRO A 343 5.32 19.25 1.10
CA PRO A 343 4.08 18.57 1.46
C PRO A 343 3.20 18.16 0.28
N MET A 344 3.27 18.89 -0.84
CA MET A 344 2.59 18.58 -2.10
C MET A 344 3.53 17.93 -3.14
N LEU A 345 4.81 17.71 -2.82
CA LEU A 345 5.96 17.45 -3.72
C LEU A 345 6.22 18.55 -4.76
N VAL A 346 5.20 19.00 -5.47
CA VAL A 346 5.24 20.18 -6.36
C VAL A 346 5.27 21.50 -5.57
N GLU A 347 5.49 22.61 -6.26
CA GLU A 347 5.54 23.96 -5.68
C GLU A 347 4.16 24.47 -5.22
N SER A 348 4.16 25.32 -4.20
CA SER A 348 2.96 25.97 -3.65
C SER A 348 3.27 27.31 -2.99
N ASN A 349 2.30 28.22 -2.92
CA ASN A 349 2.48 29.49 -2.21
C ASN A 349 2.54 29.36 -0.67
N THR A 350 2.18 28.19 -0.11
CA THR A 350 2.21 27.88 1.33
C THR A 350 3.58 27.42 1.85
N GLU A 351 4.64 27.57 1.07
CA GLU A 351 6.00 27.09 1.40
C GLU A 351 6.66 27.81 2.57
N PHE A 352 6.23 29.04 2.85
CA PHE A 352 6.66 29.80 4.01
C PHE A 352 5.55 29.77 5.07
N PHE A 353 5.93 29.58 6.35
CA PHE A 353 5.03 29.53 7.51
C PHE A 353 4.14 30.78 7.73
N THR A 354 4.25 31.75 6.82
CA THR A 354 3.46 32.97 6.64
C THR A 354 2.00 32.70 6.26
N ILE A 355 1.72 31.69 5.41
CA ILE A 355 0.34 31.36 5.00
C ILE A 355 -0.10 30.08 5.73
N ARG A 356 -0.70 30.27 6.92
CA ARG A 356 -1.25 29.17 7.74
C ARG A 356 -2.68 28.74 7.38
N ASP A 357 -3.33 29.46 6.47
CA ASP A 357 -4.72 29.21 6.06
C ASP A 357 -4.75 28.32 4.81
N PRO A 358 -5.21 27.06 4.90
CA PRO A 358 -5.30 26.16 3.75
C PRO A 358 -6.16 26.72 2.61
N LYS A 359 -7.14 27.59 2.89
CA LYS A 359 -8.02 28.18 1.86
C LYS A 359 -7.31 29.17 0.93
N LYS A 360 -6.10 29.60 1.31
CA LYS A 360 -5.20 30.47 0.53
C LYS A 360 -4.10 29.69 -0.19
N GLN A 361 -4.05 28.37 -0.02
CA GLN A 361 -3.12 27.52 -0.73
C GLN A 361 -3.41 27.53 -2.23
N ILE A 362 -2.35 27.71 -3.01
CA ILE A 362 -2.32 27.56 -4.47
C ILE A 362 -1.16 26.64 -4.78
N VAL A 363 -1.42 25.59 -5.56
CA VAL A 363 -0.48 24.53 -5.93
C VAL A 363 -0.12 24.67 -7.40
N LYS A 364 1.17 24.85 -7.71
CA LYS A 364 1.70 24.83 -9.08
C LYS A 364 1.88 23.39 -9.50
N ILE A 365 0.84 22.78 -10.06
CA ILE A 365 0.78 21.33 -10.29
C ILE A 365 1.78 20.83 -11.35
N ASP A 366 2.36 21.73 -12.15
CA ASP A 366 3.36 21.47 -13.19
C ASP A 366 4.80 21.87 -12.79
N SER A 367 5.02 22.47 -11.61
CA SER A 367 6.34 22.95 -11.19
C SER A 367 6.91 22.15 -10.01
N ILE A 368 8.10 21.58 -10.21
CA ILE A 368 8.81 20.78 -9.19
C ILE A 368 10.34 21.05 -9.16
N MET A 369 10.87 21.71 -10.19
CA MET A 369 12.32 21.75 -10.45
C MET A 369 13.10 22.45 -9.35
N ASP A 370 12.58 23.53 -8.75
CA ASP A 370 13.30 24.28 -7.72
C ASP A 370 13.47 23.49 -6.42
N ARG A 371 12.49 22.63 -6.10
CA ARG A 371 12.57 21.67 -5.00
C ARG A 371 13.53 20.53 -5.33
N ALA A 372 13.37 19.96 -6.53
CA ALA A 372 14.08 18.78 -6.99
C ALA A 372 15.62 18.92 -7.03
N ARG A 373 16.15 20.14 -7.17
CA ARG A 373 17.58 20.46 -7.01
C ARG A 373 18.20 19.90 -5.72
N ASN A 374 17.40 19.73 -4.67
CA ASN A 374 17.84 19.23 -3.35
C ASN A 374 17.78 17.69 -3.25
N TRP A 375 17.10 17.03 -4.19
CA TRP A 375 16.87 15.57 -4.23
C TRP A 375 17.81 14.87 -5.22
N THR A 376 18.29 15.58 -6.24
CA THR A 376 19.29 15.08 -7.19
C THR A 376 20.57 14.64 -6.47
N GLY A 377 21.12 13.49 -6.83
CA GLY A 377 22.34 12.95 -6.22
C GLY A 377 22.17 12.48 -4.77
N VAL A 378 20.97 12.00 -4.42
CA VAL A 378 20.70 11.23 -3.20
C VAL A 378 20.66 9.74 -3.57
N ASP A 379 21.25 8.88 -2.73
CA ASP A 379 21.32 7.44 -2.96
C ASP A 379 20.00 6.71 -2.65
N ILE A 380 19.25 7.18 -1.64
CA ILE A 380 17.96 6.62 -1.25
C ILE A 380 16.95 7.75 -1.03
N LEU A 381 15.93 7.83 -1.89
CA LEU A 381 14.82 8.78 -1.79
C LEU A 381 13.59 8.08 -1.24
N VAL A 382 12.97 8.64 -0.20
CA VAL A 382 11.68 8.16 0.35
C VAL A 382 10.66 9.28 0.26
N PHE A 383 9.73 9.20 -0.70
CA PHE A 383 8.70 10.19 -0.93
C PHE A 383 7.40 9.89 -0.17
N ASN A 384 6.67 10.92 0.20
CA ASN A 384 5.28 10.83 0.65
C ASN A 384 4.54 12.13 0.41
N THR A 385 3.26 12.05 0.06
CA THR A 385 2.37 13.21 0.04
C THR A 385 0.93 12.74 0.08
N TYR A 386 0.17 13.17 1.10
CA TYR A 386 -1.25 12.84 1.20
C TYR A 386 -2.07 13.88 1.95
N VAL A 387 -1.78 14.13 3.24
CA VAL A 387 -2.78 14.77 4.12
C VAL A 387 -3.07 16.21 3.70
N TRP A 388 -2.08 16.88 3.12
CA TRP A 388 -2.25 18.25 2.62
C TRP A 388 -3.26 18.34 1.47
N TRP A 389 -3.34 17.33 0.59
CA TRP A 389 -4.35 17.25 -0.47
C TRP A 389 -5.75 16.92 0.06
N MET A 390 -5.88 16.47 1.31
CA MET A 390 -7.15 16.19 1.97
C MET A 390 -7.69 17.39 2.76
N SER A 391 -7.01 18.54 2.75
CA SER A 391 -7.39 19.75 3.50
C SER A 391 -8.72 20.36 3.05
N ASP A 392 -9.07 20.19 1.77
CA ASP A 392 -10.32 20.65 1.16
C ASP A 392 -10.74 19.67 0.05
N ILE A 393 -12.00 19.74 -0.38
CA ILE A 393 -12.51 18.99 -1.55
C ILE A 393 -12.01 19.57 -2.87
N LYS A 394 -11.70 20.87 -2.90
CA LYS A 394 -11.17 21.59 -4.06
C LYS A 394 -9.75 22.09 -3.79
N VAL A 395 -8.87 21.91 -4.77
CA VAL A 395 -7.49 22.40 -4.75
C VAL A 395 -7.33 23.46 -5.82
N LYS A 396 -6.78 24.60 -5.43
CA LYS A 396 -6.46 25.73 -6.32
C LYS A 396 -5.19 25.39 -7.11
N ALA A 397 -5.37 24.87 -8.31
CA ALA A 397 -4.31 24.47 -9.20
C ALA A 397 -3.90 25.64 -10.11
N LEU A 398 -2.59 25.81 -10.30
CA LEU A 398 -2.00 26.79 -11.20
C LEU A 398 -1.05 26.08 -12.17
N TRP A 399 -0.97 26.58 -13.40
CA TRP A 399 -0.01 26.17 -14.43
C TRP A 399 0.88 27.37 -14.80
N GLY A 400 2.13 27.11 -15.19
CA GLY A 400 3.06 28.12 -15.69
C GLY A 400 3.63 29.05 -14.61
N SER A 401 4.01 30.26 -15.02
CA SER A 401 4.78 31.22 -14.22
C SER A 401 4.09 32.57 -14.03
N PHE A 402 4.36 33.22 -12.90
CA PHE A 402 3.96 34.61 -12.65
C PHE A 402 4.72 35.54 -13.61
N GLY A 403 4.08 35.96 -14.70
CA GLY A 403 4.69 36.87 -15.69
C GLY A 403 3.75 37.89 -16.33
N ASN A 404 2.46 37.55 -16.52
CA ASN A 404 1.60 38.29 -17.47
C ASN A 404 0.38 39.00 -16.84
N GLY A 405 0.18 38.93 -15.52
CA GLY A 405 -0.83 39.74 -14.81
C GLY A 405 -2.30 39.28 -14.92
N GLU A 406 -2.62 38.23 -15.68
CA GLU A 406 -3.92 37.55 -15.57
C GLU A 406 -3.80 36.42 -14.53
N GLU A 407 -4.30 36.69 -13.32
CA GLU A 407 -4.27 35.79 -12.18
C GLU A 407 -5.43 34.79 -12.24
N GLY A 408 -5.13 33.51 -12.48
CA GLY A 408 -6.13 32.44 -12.44
C GLY A 408 -5.55 31.16 -11.83
N TYR A 409 -6.15 30.69 -10.74
CA TYR A 409 -6.11 29.29 -10.35
C TYR A 409 -7.44 28.64 -10.75
N GLU A 410 -7.40 27.36 -11.13
CA GLU A 410 -8.62 26.56 -11.27
C GLU A 410 -8.89 25.76 -10.00
N GLU A 411 -10.15 25.67 -9.58
CA GLU A 411 -10.56 24.83 -8.45
C GLU A 411 -10.89 23.40 -8.92
N LEU A 412 -9.86 22.56 -8.95
CA LEU A 412 -9.97 21.15 -9.33
C LEU A 412 -10.41 20.30 -8.13
N ASP A 413 -11.12 19.19 -8.36
CA ASP A 413 -11.31 18.19 -7.31
C ASP A 413 -9.96 17.66 -6.82
N ASN A 414 -9.82 17.49 -5.51
CA ASN A 414 -8.54 17.14 -4.89
C ASN A 414 -7.86 15.90 -5.51
N GLN A 415 -8.63 14.89 -5.91
CA GLN A 415 -8.11 13.69 -6.59
C GLN A 415 -7.60 13.98 -8.02
N ILE A 416 -8.19 14.95 -8.74
CA ILE A 416 -7.70 15.38 -10.06
C ILE A 416 -6.38 16.14 -9.88
N ALA A 417 -6.34 17.11 -8.98
CA ALA A 417 -5.15 17.89 -8.67
C ALA A 417 -3.99 16.99 -8.19
N TYR A 418 -4.28 16.02 -7.32
CA TYR A 418 -3.31 15.02 -6.85
C TYR A 418 -2.74 14.18 -8.00
N ASN A 419 -3.57 13.71 -8.93
CA ASN A 419 -3.11 13.00 -10.12
C ASN A 419 -2.23 13.88 -11.03
N LEU A 420 -2.48 15.17 -11.12
CA LEU A 420 -1.64 16.08 -11.91
C LEU A 420 -0.28 16.32 -11.23
N GLY A 421 -0.28 16.70 -9.95
CA GLY A 421 0.96 16.91 -9.19
C GLY A 421 1.83 15.65 -9.08
N LEU A 422 1.21 14.47 -8.85
CA LEU A 422 1.95 13.21 -8.77
C LEU A 422 2.51 12.76 -10.13
N ARG A 423 1.86 13.11 -11.26
CA ARG A 423 2.46 12.92 -12.59
C ARG A 423 3.68 13.81 -12.82
N THR A 424 3.66 15.05 -12.35
CA THR A 424 4.81 15.95 -12.40
C THR A 424 5.99 15.39 -11.61
N TRP A 425 5.74 14.84 -10.42
CA TRP A 425 6.74 14.08 -9.65
C TRP A 425 7.26 12.85 -10.41
N ALA A 426 6.38 12.01 -10.94
CA ALA A 426 6.77 10.80 -11.68
C ALA A 426 7.60 11.12 -12.93
N ASN A 427 7.21 12.14 -13.70
CA ASN A 427 7.97 12.64 -14.85
C ASN A 427 9.37 13.14 -14.45
N TRP A 428 9.50 13.79 -13.29
CA TRP A 428 10.81 14.19 -12.76
C TRP A 428 11.68 12.98 -12.42
N VAL A 429 11.13 11.99 -11.70
CA VAL A 429 11.84 10.74 -11.37
C VAL A 429 12.33 10.07 -12.65
N ASP A 430 11.44 9.83 -13.62
CA ASP A 430 11.74 9.16 -14.89
C ASP A 430 12.73 9.89 -15.81
N SER A 431 12.97 11.19 -15.60
CA SER A 431 13.88 12.00 -16.41
C SER A 431 15.20 12.34 -15.72
N THR A 432 15.28 12.22 -14.39
CA THR A 432 16.41 12.72 -13.58
C THR A 432 17.09 11.63 -12.74
N VAL A 433 16.36 10.59 -12.33
CA VAL A 433 16.88 9.56 -11.43
C VAL A 433 17.58 8.45 -12.21
N ASP A 434 18.84 8.18 -11.89
CA ASP A 434 19.58 7.01 -12.38
C ASP A 434 19.29 5.81 -11.47
N PRO A 435 18.51 4.80 -11.90
CA PRO A 435 18.12 3.67 -11.06
C PRO A 435 19.29 2.78 -10.63
N ASN A 436 20.47 2.91 -11.27
CA ASN A 436 21.68 2.19 -10.85
C ASN A 436 22.38 2.83 -9.65
N LYS A 437 22.00 4.07 -9.29
CA LYS A 437 22.63 4.86 -8.21
C LYS A 437 21.64 5.21 -7.10
N THR A 438 20.39 5.48 -7.48
CA THR A 438 19.36 5.98 -6.57
C THR A 438 18.19 5.00 -6.47
N ARG A 439 17.90 4.54 -5.26
CA ARG A 439 16.67 3.76 -4.98
C ARG A 439 15.54 4.71 -4.59
N VAL A 440 14.36 4.51 -5.18
CA VAL A 440 13.19 5.35 -4.95
C VAL A 440 12.11 4.57 -4.21
N PHE A 441 11.71 5.07 -3.05
CA PHE A 441 10.62 4.56 -2.25
C PHE A 441 9.47 5.58 -2.20
N PHE A 442 8.25 5.08 -2.03
CA PHE A 442 7.08 5.91 -1.75
C PHE A 442 6.30 5.34 -0.57
N THR A 443 6.26 6.05 0.55
CA THR A 443 5.40 5.72 1.69
C THR A 443 3.96 6.06 1.31
N THR A 444 3.04 5.09 1.40
CA THR A 444 1.62 5.30 1.04
C THR A 444 0.91 6.23 2.03
N MET A 445 -0.40 6.45 1.86
CA MET A 445 -1.12 7.38 2.75
C MET A 445 -1.08 6.95 4.22
N SER A 446 -0.78 7.90 5.09
CA SER A 446 -1.10 7.80 6.51
C SER A 446 -2.58 8.12 6.69
N PRO A 447 -3.37 7.26 7.37
CA PRO A 447 -4.78 7.51 7.63
C PRO A 447 -5.01 8.65 8.63
N THR A 448 -6.27 9.07 8.75
CA THR A 448 -6.69 10.04 9.78
C THR A 448 -7.94 9.51 10.50
N HIS A 449 -7.96 9.61 11.84
CA HIS A 449 -9.04 9.09 12.67
C HIS A 449 -9.94 10.20 13.20
N THR A 450 -10.55 10.97 12.29
CA THR A 450 -11.34 12.17 12.63
C THR A 450 -12.82 11.88 12.88
N ARG A 451 -13.35 10.73 12.46
CA ARG A 451 -14.77 10.36 12.58
C ARG A 451 -14.97 9.05 13.35
N SER A 452 -15.36 9.20 14.61
CA SER A 452 -15.64 8.13 15.57
C SER A 452 -16.67 7.07 15.15
N ALA A 453 -17.64 7.47 14.33
CA ALA A 453 -18.61 6.55 13.74
C ALA A 453 -17.97 5.48 12.83
N ASP A 454 -16.78 5.72 12.25
CA ASP A 454 -16.13 4.80 11.30
C ASP A 454 -15.73 3.47 11.97
N TRP A 455 -15.35 3.52 13.25
CA TRP A 455 -15.08 2.34 14.10
C TRP A 455 -16.22 2.03 15.09
N GLY A 456 -17.41 2.58 14.84
CA GLY A 456 -18.65 2.22 15.56
C GLY A 456 -18.98 3.07 16.80
N LYS A 457 -18.13 4.00 17.22
CA LYS A 457 -18.39 4.87 18.37
C LYS A 457 -19.15 6.14 17.94
N LYS A 458 -20.46 6.04 17.73
CA LYS A 458 -21.30 7.15 17.25
C LYS A 458 -21.19 8.43 18.09
N ASP A 459 -21.07 8.30 19.40
CA ASP A 459 -21.02 9.43 20.35
C ASP A 459 -19.58 9.84 20.74
N GLY A 460 -18.56 9.17 20.18
CA GLY A 460 -17.16 9.56 20.37
C GLY A 460 -16.80 10.83 19.59
N VAL A 461 -15.67 11.47 19.90
CA VAL A 461 -15.20 12.67 19.18
C VAL A 461 -13.78 12.45 18.67
N LYS A 462 -13.63 12.33 17.35
CA LYS A 462 -12.35 11.97 16.70
C LYS A 462 -11.70 10.75 17.40
N CYS A 463 -10.37 10.68 17.42
CA CYS A 463 -9.56 9.71 18.17
C CYS A 463 -9.40 10.01 19.68
N PHE A 464 -10.21 10.90 20.26
CA PHE A 464 -10.04 11.31 21.66
C PHE A 464 -10.36 10.15 22.62
N ASN A 465 -9.49 9.95 23.63
CA ASN A 465 -9.53 8.82 24.58
C ASN A 465 -9.53 7.41 23.93
N GLU A 466 -9.00 7.28 22.72
CA GLU A 466 -8.75 5.98 22.11
C GLU A 466 -7.39 5.43 22.57
N THR A 467 -7.40 4.28 23.24
CA THR A 467 -6.20 3.65 23.84
C THR A 467 -5.95 2.22 23.35
N LYS A 468 -6.77 1.73 22.41
CA LYS A 468 -6.65 0.39 21.81
C LYS A 468 -6.84 0.43 20.29
N PRO A 469 -6.13 -0.40 19.51
CA PRO A 469 -6.35 -0.55 18.08
C PRO A 469 -7.78 -1.01 17.75
N ILE A 470 -8.19 -0.74 16.51
CA ILE A 470 -9.47 -1.19 15.95
C ILE A 470 -9.38 -2.69 15.65
N GLY A 471 -10.10 -3.51 16.43
CA GLY A 471 -10.12 -4.97 16.26
C GLY A 471 -10.92 -5.52 15.08
N LYS A 472 -11.63 -4.67 14.33
CA LYS A 472 -12.43 -5.09 13.16
C LYS A 472 -11.50 -5.43 11.98
N ARG A 473 -11.38 -6.72 11.61
CA ARG A 473 -10.61 -7.15 10.42
C ARG A 473 -11.06 -6.39 9.17
N LYS A 474 -10.11 -6.02 8.31
CA LYS A 474 -10.33 -5.24 7.08
C LYS A 474 -11.05 -3.90 7.37
N HIS A 475 -10.67 -3.22 8.46
CA HIS A 475 -11.13 -1.87 8.77
C HIS A 475 -10.73 -0.91 7.64
N TRP A 476 -11.62 0.04 7.34
CA TRP A 476 -11.33 1.15 6.44
C TRP A 476 -12.20 2.36 6.81
N GLY A 477 -11.59 3.39 7.38
CA GLY A 477 -12.22 4.64 7.77
C GLY A 477 -12.40 5.61 6.60
N SER A 478 -13.19 6.67 6.85
CA SER A 478 -13.40 7.76 5.88
C SER A 478 -12.19 8.66 5.71
N GLY A 479 -11.21 8.59 6.62
CA GLY A 479 -9.94 9.32 6.54
C GLY A 479 -8.96 8.81 5.49
N SER A 480 -9.19 7.63 4.90
CA SER A 480 -8.35 7.03 3.86
C SER A 480 -9.05 6.99 2.50
N ASN A 481 -8.63 7.83 1.57
CA ASN A 481 -9.30 7.99 0.30
C ASN A 481 -8.82 6.96 -0.75
N LYS A 482 -9.60 5.89 -0.96
CA LYS A 482 -9.35 4.88 -2.01
C LYS A 482 -9.25 5.46 -3.44
N GLY A 483 -9.78 6.66 -3.69
CA GLY A 483 -9.54 7.41 -4.93
C GLY A 483 -8.08 7.83 -5.07
N MET A 484 -7.50 8.40 -4.02
CA MET A 484 -6.10 8.83 -3.98
C MET A 484 -5.13 7.64 -4.09
N MET A 485 -5.38 6.52 -3.39
CA MET A 485 -4.56 5.30 -3.56
C MET A 485 -4.53 4.81 -5.02
N ARG A 486 -5.69 4.78 -5.70
CA ARG A 486 -5.78 4.41 -7.11
C ARG A 486 -5.09 5.42 -8.04
N VAL A 487 -4.83 6.65 -7.60
CA VAL A 487 -4.00 7.61 -8.34
C VAL A 487 -2.53 7.22 -8.21
N VAL A 488 -2.03 6.96 -7.00
CA VAL A 488 -0.65 6.50 -6.77
C VAL A 488 -0.33 5.27 -7.60
N GLU A 489 -1.19 4.24 -7.51
CA GLU A 489 -1.07 3.00 -8.29
C GLU A 489 -1.02 3.25 -9.82
N LYS A 490 -1.91 4.10 -10.34
CA LYS A 490 -1.99 4.41 -11.78
C LYS A 490 -0.82 5.23 -12.30
N VAL A 491 -0.24 6.09 -11.47
CA VAL A 491 0.97 6.85 -11.82
C VAL A 491 2.18 5.92 -11.81
N ALA A 492 2.37 5.17 -10.73
CA ALA A 492 3.47 4.24 -10.56
C ALA A 492 3.55 3.18 -11.67
N LYS A 493 2.41 2.58 -12.05
CA LYS A 493 2.32 1.60 -13.17
C LYS A 493 2.72 2.15 -14.55
N ARG A 494 3.01 3.45 -14.67
CA ARG A 494 3.43 4.10 -15.92
C ARG A 494 4.86 4.66 -15.85
N MET A 495 5.51 4.55 -14.69
CA MET A 495 6.89 5.00 -14.51
C MET A 495 7.87 4.01 -15.15
N LYS A 496 8.99 4.54 -15.63
CA LYS A 496 10.13 3.78 -16.15
C LYS A 496 11.08 3.39 -15.02
N VAL A 497 11.26 4.29 -14.05
CA VAL A 497 12.03 4.03 -12.83
C VAL A 497 11.15 3.28 -11.85
N ALA A 498 11.61 2.11 -11.40
CA ALA A 498 10.90 1.33 -10.39
C ALA A 498 10.83 2.10 -9.06
N VAL A 499 9.65 2.08 -8.43
CA VAL A 499 9.38 2.70 -7.12
C VAL A 499 8.88 1.63 -6.16
N THR A 500 9.58 1.46 -5.04
CA THR A 500 9.22 0.51 -3.98
C THR A 500 8.19 1.14 -3.03
N PHE A 501 7.04 0.49 -2.84
CA PHE A 501 5.98 1.03 -2.00
C PHE A 501 6.07 0.55 -0.56
N ILE A 502 6.27 1.48 0.37
CA ILE A 502 6.14 1.21 1.81
C ILE A 502 4.64 1.33 2.11
N ASN A 503 3.91 0.22 1.94
CA ASN A 503 2.44 0.19 2.05
C ASN A 503 1.97 0.18 3.51
N ILE A 504 1.96 1.37 4.12
CA ILE A 504 1.63 1.60 5.52
C ILE A 504 0.13 1.75 5.79
N THR A 505 -0.71 1.88 4.75
CA THR A 505 -2.08 2.40 4.89
C THR A 505 -2.94 1.49 5.75
N GLN A 506 -3.11 0.23 5.34
CA GLN A 506 -3.96 -0.73 6.03
C GLN A 506 -3.44 -1.09 7.43
N ILE A 507 -2.11 -1.10 7.59
CA ILE A 507 -1.43 -1.31 8.87
C ILE A 507 -1.80 -0.21 9.86
N SER A 508 -1.75 1.04 9.41
CA SER A 508 -1.98 2.24 10.24
C SER A 508 -3.46 2.52 10.49
N GLU A 509 -4.35 2.06 9.60
CA GLU A 509 -5.82 2.15 9.75
C GLU A 509 -6.35 1.43 10.99
N TYR A 510 -5.59 0.49 11.56
CA TYR A 510 -5.96 -0.13 12.83
C TYR A 510 -5.54 0.71 14.04
N ARG A 511 -4.59 1.63 13.91
CA ARG A 511 -3.80 2.16 15.05
C ARG A 511 -4.28 3.48 15.61
N ILE A 512 -5.58 3.66 15.68
CA ILE A 512 -6.21 4.85 16.23
C ILE A 512 -5.66 5.31 17.60
N ASP A 513 -5.23 4.35 18.42
CA ASP A 513 -4.62 4.53 19.73
C ASP A 513 -3.32 5.34 19.70
N ALA A 514 -2.56 5.30 18.61
CA ALA A 514 -1.21 5.84 18.54
C ALA A 514 -1.14 7.32 18.10
N HIS A 515 -2.28 7.98 17.88
CA HIS A 515 -2.29 9.41 17.51
C HIS A 515 -1.85 10.32 18.66
N SER A 516 -1.30 11.50 18.32
CA SER A 516 -0.94 12.51 19.32
C SER A 516 -2.14 13.00 20.14
N SER A 517 -3.35 12.99 19.58
CA SER A 517 -4.58 13.43 20.24
C SER A 517 -4.38 14.86 20.79
N VAL A 518 -4.69 15.11 22.07
CA VAL A 518 -4.45 16.41 22.72
C VAL A 518 -3.03 16.59 23.26
N TYR A 519 -2.17 15.57 23.16
CA TYR A 519 -0.78 15.60 23.64
C TYR A 519 0.17 16.13 22.58
N THR A 520 -0.14 17.31 22.05
CA THR A 520 0.55 17.98 20.93
C THR A 520 0.77 19.47 21.25
N GLU A 521 1.14 20.26 20.24
CA GLU A 521 1.16 21.73 20.34
C GLU A 521 0.23 22.40 19.33
N SER A 522 -0.31 23.55 19.72
CA SER A 522 -1.05 24.47 18.86
C SER A 522 -0.32 25.82 18.81
N GLY A 523 -0.07 26.34 17.61
CA GLY A 523 0.61 27.62 17.43
C GLY A 523 2.04 27.70 18.00
N GLY A 524 2.70 26.57 18.28
CA GLY A 524 4.03 26.50 18.91
C GLY A 524 4.03 26.46 20.45
N LYS A 525 2.85 26.29 21.07
CA LYS A 525 2.67 26.12 22.52
C LYS A 525 1.94 24.79 22.80
N LEU A 526 2.26 24.15 23.92
CA LEU A 526 1.47 23.02 24.42
C LEU A 526 0.04 23.47 24.72
N LEU A 527 -0.91 22.57 24.50
CA LEU A 527 -2.28 22.76 24.96
C LEU A 527 -2.30 22.82 26.49
N SER A 528 -3.02 23.81 27.03
CA SER A 528 -3.38 23.86 28.45
C SER A 528 -4.29 22.70 28.84
N GLU A 529 -4.45 22.43 30.15
CA GLU A 529 -5.33 21.36 30.61
C GLU A 529 -6.80 21.59 30.23
N GLU A 530 -7.25 22.84 30.14
CA GLU A 530 -8.58 23.20 29.60
C GLU A 530 -8.69 22.86 28.09
N GLU A 531 -7.66 23.18 27.30
CA GLU A 531 -7.62 22.83 25.88
C GLU A 531 -7.53 21.31 25.66
N LYS A 532 -6.82 20.58 26.53
CA LYS A 532 -6.76 19.10 26.51
C LYS A 532 -8.09 18.46 26.91
N ALA A 533 -8.84 19.08 27.82
CA ALA A 533 -10.16 18.60 28.22
C ALA A 533 -11.22 18.73 27.11
N ASN A 534 -10.93 19.48 26.03
CA ASN A 534 -11.82 19.63 24.87
C ASN A 534 -11.47 18.63 23.75
N PRO A 535 -12.29 17.58 23.49
CA PRO A 535 -12.01 16.56 22.48
C PRO A 535 -11.87 17.10 21.05
N ARG A 536 -12.41 18.30 20.77
CA ARG A 536 -12.28 18.93 19.45
C ARG A 536 -10.84 19.32 19.13
N ASN A 537 -10.01 19.52 20.14
CA ASN A 537 -8.60 19.88 19.98
C ASN A 537 -7.69 18.66 19.67
N ALA A 538 -8.23 17.44 19.68
CA ALA A 538 -7.46 16.24 19.36
C ALA A 538 -6.91 16.27 17.92
N ASP A 539 -5.59 16.11 17.79
CA ASP A 539 -4.88 15.81 16.55
C ASP A 539 -4.97 14.31 16.27
N CYS A 540 -5.70 13.97 15.22
CA CYS A 540 -5.91 12.60 14.75
C CYS A 540 -5.34 12.42 13.34
N ILE A 541 -4.22 13.10 13.09
CA ILE A 541 -3.40 13.05 11.89
C ILE A 541 -2.02 12.53 12.30
N HIS A 542 -1.35 13.22 13.24
CA HIS A 542 0.01 12.91 13.63
C HIS A 542 0.08 11.77 14.66
N TRP A 543 1.25 11.13 14.72
CA TRP A 543 1.51 9.96 15.55
C TRP A 543 2.45 10.30 16.71
N CYS A 544 2.24 9.64 17.84
CA CYS A 544 3.22 9.60 18.92
C CYS A 544 4.50 8.87 18.47
N LEU A 545 5.64 9.33 18.97
CA LEU A 545 6.94 8.66 18.82
C LEU A 545 7.53 8.35 20.21
N PRO A 546 7.99 7.12 20.49
CA PRO A 546 7.91 5.92 19.65
C PRO A 546 6.46 5.50 19.36
N GLY A 547 6.24 4.74 18.28
CA GLY A 547 4.90 4.39 17.83
C GLY A 547 4.81 3.86 16.40
N VAL A 548 3.71 4.18 15.72
CA VAL A 548 3.37 3.65 14.39
C VAL A 548 4.46 3.89 13.32
N PRO A 549 5.10 5.07 13.23
CA PRO A 549 6.20 5.30 12.27
C PRO A 549 7.42 4.39 12.47
N ASP A 550 7.63 3.85 13.67
CA ASP A 550 8.72 2.90 13.94
C ASP A 550 8.48 1.55 13.25
N THR A 551 7.21 1.20 13.02
CA THR A 551 6.82 0.02 12.22
C THR A 551 6.97 0.32 10.73
N TRP A 552 6.69 1.54 10.27
CA TRP A 552 6.99 1.95 8.90
C TRP A 552 8.49 1.88 8.61
N ASN A 553 9.32 2.24 9.58
CA ASN A 553 10.77 2.16 9.49
C ASN A 553 11.34 0.73 9.62
N GLN A 554 10.65 -0.18 10.32
CA GLN A 554 10.94 -1.62 10.27
C GLN A 554 10.70 -2.19 8.87
N ILE A 555 9.54 -1.90 8.27
CA ILE A 555 9.20 -2.35 6.90
C ILE A 555 10.18 -1.75 5.90
N PHE A 556 10.47 -0.45 6.00
CA PHE A 556 11.48 0.22 5.18
C PHE A 556 12.86 -0.43 5.28
N LEU A 557 13.34 -0.73 6.50
CA LEU A 557 14.64 -1.39 6.69
C LEU A 557 14.65 -2.84 6.15
N ALA A 558 13.52 -3.54 6.15
CA ALA A 558 13.40 -4.87 5.56
C ALA A 558 13.44 -4.83 4.02
N MET A 559 12.93 -3.76 3.40
CA MET A 559 12.97 -3.53 1.96
C MET A 559 14.29 -2.88 1.48
N LEU A 560 15.02 -2.19 2.36
CA LEU A 560 16.29 -1.51 2.07
C LEU A 560 17.46 -2.51 2.06
#